data_AF-A0A067MJ64-F1
#
_entry.id   AF-A0A067MJ64-F1
#
_cell.length_a   1.000
_cell.length_b   1.000
_cell.length_c   1.000
_cell.angle_alpha   90.00
_cell.angle_beta   90.00
_cell.angle_gamma   90.00
#
_symmetry.space_group_name_H-M   'P 1'
#
loop_
_entity.id
_entity.type
_entity.pdbx_description
1 polymer ?
#
loop_
_entity_poly.entity_id
_entity_poly.type
_entity_poly.pdbx_seq_one_letter_code
_entity_poly.pdbx_strand_id
1 'polypeptide(L)'
;MRYLHRTGVSGGGAPQRTKLSLAKYGRKWGDLDGAQKKSIKKEEAAQYVWVNRHDLLAVFSVGCKKHVLTYNDPSGHVINQPCDPCSEVLDDKRFRNALRRKMPSEEHMRFAPTQYRPDTLATVWTMQMGVRQLVQSVRSRIRHFFTLHKDNDIFLEFARMAISGELKGHDALLSLVEFEVRRFQRLHAGKSLRNIQYGQPISELMNIMANTSPQCYRLFCAKFGGKTPRSIR
;
A
#
# COMPACT_ATOMS: atom_id res chain seq x y z
N MET A 1 16.14 5.84 -11.18
CA MET A 1 16.77 6.38 -9.95
C MET A 1 16.18 5.65 -8.72
N ARG A 2 16.93 4.79 -8.00
CA ARG A 2 16.39 3.93 -6.91
C ARG A 2 15.89 4.68 -5.67
N TYR A 3 16.27 5.95 -5.50
CA TYR A 3 15.94 6.75 -4.33
C TYR A 3 14.44 7.06 -4.20
N LEU A 4 13.80 7.55 -5.27
CA LEU A 4 12.39 7.95 -5.24
C LEU A 4 11.43 6.77 -5.03
N HIS A 5 11.77 5.59 -5.54
CA HIS A 5 11.00 4.38 -5.28
C HIS A 5 11.05 3.91 -3.81
N ARG A 6 12.05 4.33 -3.03
CA ARG A 6 12.18 3.98 -1.61
C ARG A 6 11.49 4.99 -0.69
N THR A 7 11.54 6.28 -1.05
CA THR A 7 11.24 7.36 -0.12
C THR A 7 9.86 7.93 -0.37
N GLY A 8 8.98 7.89 0.63
CA GLY A 8 7.66 8.52 0.54
C GLY A 8 7.64 10.01 0.90
N VAL A 9 8.76 10.57 1.36
CA VAL A 9 8.82 11.98 1.78
C VAL A 9 8.91 12.94 0.58
N SER A 10 8.36 14.15 0.77
CA SER A 10 8.28 15.20 -0.25
C SER A 10 9.59 15.92 -0.52
N GLY A 11 10.63 15.73 0.30
CA GLY A 11 11.91 16.40 0.16
C GLY A 11 12.87 16.08 1.28
N GLY A 12 13.96 16.84 1.37
CA GLY A 12 14.95 16.69 2.43
C GLY A 12 16.00 17.79 2.45
N GLY A 13 17.01 17.60 3.29
CA GLY A 13 18.10 18.56 3.47
C GLY A 13 17.88 19.55 4.61
N ALA A 14 16.73 19.55 5.26
CA ALA A 14 16.51 20.39 6.43
C ALA A 14 17.40 20.02 7.63
N PRO A 15 17.63 20.96 8.56
CA PRO A 15 18.25 20.66 9.85
C PRO A 15 17.47 19.59 10.63
N GLN A 16 18.17 18.87 11.50
CA GLN A 16 17.55 17.87 12.35
C GLN A 16 16.47 18.50 13.23
N ARG A 17 15.34 17.81 13.41
CA ARG A 17 14.22 18.28 14.23
C ARG A 17 14.59 18.67 15.65
N THR A 18 15.56 17.99 16.25
CA THR A 18 16.06 18.35 17.60
C THR A 18 16.72 19.73 17.61
N LYS A 19 17.44 20.10 16.54
CA LYS A 19 18.01 21.45 16.40
C LYS A 19 16.91 22.49 16.20
N LEU A 20 15.92 22.19 15.34
CA LEU A 20 14.77 23.07 15.11
C LEU A 20 13.93 23.25 16.40
N SER A 21 13.72 22.19 17.16
CA SER A 21 12.95 22.25 18.41
C SER A 21 13.65 23.09 19.49
N LEU A 22 14.97 22.92 19.62
CA LEU A 22 15.79 23.71 20.53
C LEU A 22 15.79 25.18 20.14
N ALA A 23 15.98 25.49 18.86
CA ALA A 23 15.99 26.87 18.37
C ALA A 23 14.64 27.59 18.57
N LYS A 24 13.52 26.90 18.34
CA LYS A 24 12.19 27.52 18.38
C LYS A 24 11.54 27.53 19.77
N TYR A 25 11.72 26.46 20.54
CA TYR A 25 11.00 26.23 21.80
C TYR A 25 11.92 26.02 23.00
N GLY A 26 13.24 25.98 22.81
CA GLY A 26 14.19 25.70 23.90
C GLY A 26 14.10 24.28 24.47
N ARG A 27 13.40 23.36 23.79
CA ARG A 27 13.10 21.99 24.27
C ARG A 27 13.51 20.93 23.26
N LYS A 28 13.77 19.71 23.73
CA LYS A 28 14.03 18.57 22.84
C LYS A 28 12.76 18.17 22.11
N TRP A 29 12.90 17.58 20.92
CA TRP A 29 11.79 17.11 20.10
C TRP A 29 10.83 16.17 20.83
N GLY A 30 11.36 15.30 21.71
CA GLY A 30 10.57 14.35 22.49
C GLY A 30 9.52 15.04 23.38
N ASP A 31 9.92 16.17 23.99
CA ASP A 31 9.19 16.87 25.05
C ASP A 31 8.14 17.86 24.50
N LEU A 32 8.09 18.02 23.18
CA LEU A 32 7.10 18.87 22.52
C LEU A 32 5.72 18.21 22.50
N ASP A 33 4.69 19.02 22.65
CA ASP A 33 3.30 18.59 22.43
C ASP A 33 3.00 18.36 20.94
N GLY A 34 1.78 17.88 20.63
CA GLY A 34 1.36 17.59 19.27
C GLY A 34 1.33 18.81 18.33
N ALA A 35 0.95 19.99 18.85
CA ALA A 35 0.86 21.22 18.07
C ALA A 35 2.26 21.78 17.75
N GLN A 36 3.15 21.77 18.74
CA GLN A 36 4.55 22.15 18.61
C GLN A 36 5.28 21.21 17.63
N LYS A 37 5.07 19.88 17.75
CA LYS A 37 5.61 18.90 16.80
C LYS A 37 5.13 19.16 15.37
N LYS A 38 3.85 19.53 15.19
CA LYS A 38 3.29 19.90 13.88
C LYS A 38 3.93 21.18 13.32
N SER A 39 4.13 22.19 14.17
CA SER A 39 4.81 23.44 13.82
C SER A 39 6.24 23.19 13.32
N ILE A 40 7.05 22.41 14.06
CA ILE A 40 8.42 22.06 13.65
C ILE A 40 8.44 21.26 12.35
N LYS A 41 7.49 20.35 12.11
CA LYS A 41 7.42 19.62 10.82
C LYS A 41 7.16 20.55 9.63
N LYS A 42 6.34 21.60 9.80
CA LYS A 42 6.13 22.61 8.75
C LYS A 42 7.41 23.40 8.49
N GLU A 43 8.11 23.78 9.54
CA GLU A 43 9.38 24.50 9.44
C GLU A 43 10.49 23.66 8.81
N GLU A 44 10.59 22.39 9.20
CA GLU A 44 11.47 21.41 8.55
C GLU A 44 11.21 21.35 7.04
N ALA A 45 9.93 21.25 6.63
CA ALA A 45 9.58 21.23 5.21
C ALA A 45 9.91 22.55 4.48
N ALA A 46 9.77 23.70 5.16
CA ALA A 46 10.14 25.00 4.61
C ALA A 46 11.67 25.16 4.42
N GLN A 47 12.47 24.41 5.19
CA GLN A 47 13.93 24.43 5.12
C GLN A 47 14.52 23.26 4.29
N TYR A 48 13.70 22.61 3.46
CA TYR A 48 14.23 21.64 2.51
C TYR A 48 15.19 22.29 1.51
N VAL A 49 16.20 21.52 1.12
CA VAL A 49 17.16 21.89 0.07
C VAL A 49 16.72 21.29 -1.26
N TRP A 50 16.13 20.10 -1.23
CA TRP A 50 15.56 19.46 -2.41
C TRP A 50 14.13 18.97 -2.16
N VAL A 51 13.38 18.88 -3.24
CA VAL A 51 12.02 18.35 -3.29
C VAL A 51 11.93 17.15 -4.22
N ASN A 52 11.13 16.18 -3.81
CA ASN A 52 10.88 14.95 -4.53
C ASN A 52 9.56 15.08 -5.30
N ARG A 53 9.65 15.10 -6.63
CA ARG A 53 8.49 15.07 -7.53
C ARG A 53 8.30 13.65 -8.02
N HIS A 54 7.56 12.88 -7.22
CA HIS A 54 7.27 11.46 -7.48
C HIS A 54 6.46 11.25 -8.77
N ASP A 55 5.64 12.23 -9.14
CA ASP A 55 4.88 12.26 -10.39
C ASP A 55 5.81 12.32 -11.63
N LEU A 56 6.95 12.98 -11.51
CA LEU A 56 7.95 13.11 -12.58
C LEU A 56 9.12 12.13 -12.42
N LEU A 57 9.11 11.32 -11.35
CA LEU A 57 10.25 10.52 -10.91
C LEU A 57 11.58 11.32 -10.89
N ALA A 58 11.50 12.59 -10.47
CA ALA A 58 12.62 13.53 -10.47
C ALA A 58 12.80 14.25 -9.13
N VAL A 59 14.03 14.67 -8.86
CA VAL A 59 14.41 15.50 -7.71
C VAL A 59 14.80 16.87 -8.22
N PHE A 60 14.31 17.91 -7.55
CA PHE A 60 14.62 19.30 -7.87
C PHE A 60 15.19 20.00 -6.64
N SER A 61 16.06 20.98 -6.86
CA SER A 61 16.38 21.96 -5.82
C SER A 61 15.15 22.80 -5.49
N VAL A 62 15.00 23.21 -4.23
CA VAL A 62 14.00 24.23 -3.86
C VAL A 62 14.27 25.55 -4.59
N GLY A 63 15.54 25.84 -4.89
CA GLY A 63 15.96 26.98 -5.70
C GLY A 63 15.97 26.73 -7.22
N CYS A 64 15.27 25.70 -7.71
CA CYS A 64 15.21 25.39 -9.14
C CYS A 64 14.81 26.62 -9.97
N LYS A 65 15.63 26.95 -10.98
CA LYS A 65 15.40 28.09 -11.88
C LYS A 65 14.39 27.80 -13.00
N LYS A 66 13.79 26.60 -13.02
CA LYS A 66 12.76 26.14 -13.97
C LYS A 66 13.14 26.24 -15.45
N HIS A 67 14.42 26.13 -15.76
CA HIS A 67 14.91 26.01 -17.13
C HIS A 67 15.91 24.86 -17.25
N VAL A 68 16.08 24.39 -18.47
CA VAL A 68 17.05 23.37 -18.85
C VAL A 68 18.20 24.07 -19.55
N LEU A 69 19.42 23.78 -19.11
CA LEU A 69 20.62 24.26 -19.78
C LEU A 69 20.89 23.37 -20.98
N THR A 70 21.06 23.99 -22.14
CA THR A 70 21.23 23.28 -23.41
C THR A 70 22.61 23.60 -23.96
N TYR A 71 23.41 22.57 -24.20
CA TYR A 71 24.76 22.68 -24.72
C TYR A 71 24.89 21.89 -26.01
N ASN A 72 25.69 22.38 -26.95
CA ASN A 72 26.10 21.58 -28.11
C ASN A 72 27.46 20.96 -27.80
N ASP A 73 27.56 19.64 -27.89
CA ASP A 73 28.84 18.96 -27.81
C ASP A 73 29.69 19.26 -29.08
N PRO A 74 31.01 18.99 -29.06
CA PRO A 74 31.87 19.20 -30.23
C PRO A 74 31.46 18.42 -31.48
N SER A 75 30.62 17.40 -31.32
CA SER A 75 30.07 16.54 -32.38
C SER A 75 28.71 17.04 -32.89
N GLY A 76 28.19 18.16 -32.37
CA GLY A 76 26.90 18.74 -32.72
C GLY A 76 25.68 18.14 -31.98
N HIS A 77 25.88 17.25 -31.00
CA HIS A 77 24.80 16.71 -30.19
C HIS A 77 24.34 17.68 -29.11
N VAL A 78 23.02 17.81 -28.96
CA VAL A 78 22.41 18.64 -27.92
C VAL A 78 22.39 17.88 -26.59
N ILE A 79 23.12 18.39 -25.60
CA ILE A 79 23.13 17.90 -24.22
C ILE A 79 22.26 18.82 -23.35
N ASN A 80 21.23 18.24 -22.76
CA ASN A 80 20.38 18.90 -21.79
C ASN A 80 20.86 18.62 -20.36
N GLN A 81 21.08 19.66 -19.58
CA GLN A 81 21.44 19.57 -18.18
C GLN A 81 20.44 20.31 -17.28
N PRO A 82 20.26 19.89 -16.02
CA PRO A 82 19.52 20.67 -15.04
C PRO A 82 20.17 22.04 -14.84
N CYS A 83 19.38 23.05 -14.45
CA CYS A 83 19.93 24.31 -13.98
C CYS A 83 20.88 24.11 -12.78
N ASP A 84 21.85 25.02 -12.59
CA ASP A 84 22.91 24.88 -11.56
C ASP A 84 22.39 24.45 -10.19
N PRO A 85 21.35 25.09 -9.59
CA PRO A 85 20.88 24.70 -8.26
C PRO A 85 20.40 23.24 -8.19
N CYS A 86 19.79 22.73 -9.26
CA CYS A 86 19.36 21.33 -9.34
C CYS A 86 20.53 20.38 -9.52
N SER A 87 21.56 20.79 -10.27
CA SER A 87 22.80 20.03 -10.42
C SER A 87 23.56 19.93 -9.09
N GLU A 88 23.65 21.03 -8.35
CA GLU A 88 24.31 21.12 -7.02
C GLU A 88 23.68 20.21 -5.95
N VAL A 89 22.40 19.81 -6.10
CA VAL A 89 21.77 18.84 -5.18
C VAL A 89 22.56 17.53 -5.13
N LEU A 90 23.20 17.12 -6.23
CA LEU A 90 24.03 15.92 -6.29
C LEU A 90 25.30 16.03 -5.45
N ASP A 91 25.77 17.25 -5.20
CA ASP A 91 26.96 17.53 -4.39
C ASP A 91 26.64 17.65 -2.90
N ASP A 92 25.37 17.87 -2.54
CA ASP A 92 24.94 17.90 -1.14
C ASP A 92 25.21 16.54 -0.44
N LYS A 93 26.07 16.56 0.58
CA LYS A 93 26.45 15.37 1.35
C LYS A 93 25.24 14.61 1.92
N ARG A 94 24.19 15.31 2.35
CA ARG A 94 22.97 14.70 2.90
C ARG A 94 22.20 13.99 1.80
N PHE A 95 22.11 14.60 0.61
CA PHE A 95 21.48 13.95 -0.54
C PHE A 95 22.28 12.72 -1.00
N ARG A 96 23.61 12.81 -1.11
CA ARG A 96 24.48 11.65 -1.41
C ARG A 96 24.30 10.51 -0.40
N ASN A 97 24.18 10.83 0.89
CA ASN A 97 23.87 9.83 1.92
C ASN A 97 22.48 9.21 1.73
N ALA A 98 21.48 10.01 1.32
CA ALA A 98 20.14 9.53 1.04
C ALA A 98 20.11 8.59 -0.18
N LEU A 99 20.88 8.88 -1.22
CA LEU A 99 21.06 8.02 -2.40
C LEU A 99 21.68 6.67 -2.04
N ARG A 100 22.70 6.66 -1.16
CA ARG A 100 23.45 5.46 -0.75
C ARG A 100 22.66 4.47 0.12
N ARG A 101 21.54 4.88 0.71
CA ARG A 101 20.70 3.94 1.48
C ARG A 101 20.24 2.79 0.57
N LYS A 102 20.06 1.59 1.12
CA LYS A 102 19.52 0.42 0.39
C LYS A 102 17.98 0.43 0.42
N MET A 103 17.34 -0.20 -0.56
CA MET A 103 15.91 -0.47 -0.51
C MET A 103 15.64 -1.41 0.67
N PRO A 104 14.74 -1.08 1.61
CA PRO A 104 14.32 -2.05 2.63
C PRO A 104 13.60 -3.22 1.96
N SER A 105 13.69 -4.43 2.53
CA SER A 105 12.82 -5.52 2.12
C SER A 105 11.36 -5.21 2.49
N GLU A 106 10.41 -5.86 1.83
CA GLU A 106 8.99 -5.68 2.13
C GLU A 106 8.67 -5.97 3.60
N GLU A 107 9.29 -7.01 4.17
CA GLU A 107 9.16 -7.34 5.59
C GLU A 107 9.58 -6.17 6.50
N HIS A 108 10.63 -5.42 6.13
CA HIS A 108 11.10 -4.29 6.90
C HIS A 108 10.32 -3.00 6.63
N MET A 109 9.63 -2.89 5.50
CA MET A 109 8.81 -1.71 5.19
C MET A 109 7.71 -1.47 6.24
N ARG A 110 7.19 -2.53 6.88
CA ARG A 110 6.17 -2.42 7.93
C ARG A 110 6.61 -1.58 9.14
N PHE A 111 7.92 -1.47 9.38
CA PHE A 111 8.49 -0.70 10.50
C PHE A 111 8.77 0.77 10.15
N ALA A 112 8.56 1.20 8.89
CA ALA A 112 8.78 2.58 8.50
C ALA A 112 7.87 3.52 9.33
N PRO A 113 8.40 4.53 10.05
CA PRO A 113 7.56 5.43 10.85
C PRO A 113 6.45 6.08 10.02
N THR A 114 5.23 6.15 10.57
CA THR A 114 4.03 6.68 9.87
C THR A 114 4.25 8.08 9.30
N GLN A 115 5.06 8.90 9.96
CA GLN A 115 5.39 10.25 9.52
C GLN A 115 6.17 10.34 8.19
N TYR A 116 6.77 9.24 7.74
CA TYR A 116 7.48 9.17 6.45
C TYR A 116 6.63 8.47 5.38
N ARG A 117 5.39 8.10 5.72
CA ARG A 117 4.42 7.52 4.79
C ARG A 117 3.49 8.64 4.31
N PRO A 118 3.35 8.86 3.00
CA PRO A 118 2.39 9.82 2.47
C PRO A 118 0.96 9.27 2.64
N ASP A 119 0.29 9.66 3.72
CA ASP A 119 -1.06 9.19 4.08
C ASP A 119 -2.11 9.50 2.98
N THR A 120 -1.95 10.62 2.29
CA THR A 120 -2.81 11.00 1.15
C THR A 120 -2.67 10.01 0.00
N LEU A 121 -1.44 9.66 -0.38
CA LEU A 121 -1.18 8.69 -1.44
C LEU A 121 -1.72 7.31 -1.08
N ALA A 122 -1.49 6.86 0.16
CA ALA A 122 -2.06 5.61 0.65
C ALA A 122 -3.60 5.62 0.57
N THR A 123 -4.24 6.74 0.91
CA THR A 123 -5.69 6.89 0.84
C THR A 123 -6.20 6.80 -0.60
N VAL A 124 -5.60 7.58 -1.53
CA VAL A 124 -5.96 7.57 -2.95
C VAL A 124 -5.79 6.17 -3.54
N TRP A 125 -4.67 5.50 -3.27
CA TRP A 125 -4.42 4.15 -3.75
C TRP A 125 -5.48 3.16 -3.25
N THR A 126 -5.86 3.23 -1.97
CA THR A 126 -6.93 2.35 -1.44
C THR A 126 -8.31 2.66 -2.03
N MET A 127 -8.58 3.92 -2.43
CA MET A 127 -9.81 4.28 -3.16
C MET A 127 -9.81 3.65 -4.55
N GLN A 128 -8.71 3.80 -5.30
CA GLN A 128 -8.57 3.27 -6.65
C GLN A 128 -8.66 1.75 -6.70
N MET A 129 -8.08 1.07 -5.70
CA MET A 129 -8.16 -0.40 -5.58
C MET A 129 -9.50 -0.87 -5.00
N GLY A 130 -10.42 0.03 -4.64
CA GLY A 130 -11.71 -0.34 -4.05
C GLY A 130 -11.64 -0.94 -2.64
N VAL A 131 -10.47 -0.91 -1.98
CA VAL A 131 -10.23 -1.53 -0.67
C VAL A 131 -10.19 -0.52 0.49
N ARG A 132 -10.56 0.74 0.26
CA ARG A 132 -10.53 1.80 1.30
C ARG A 132 -11.28 1.40 2.56
N GLN A 133 -12.51 0.91 2.43
CA GLN A 133 -13.34 0.52 3.57
C GLN A 133 -12.70 -0.65 4.32
N LEU A 134 -12.16 -1.64 3.61
CA LEU A 134 -11.42 -2.76 4.19
C LEU A 134 -10.21 -2.28 5.00
N VAL A 135 -9.33 -1.47 4.39
CA VAL A 135 -8.13 -0.92 5.05
C VAL A 135 -8.49 -0.02 6.24
N GLN A 136 -9.55 0.77 6.13
CA GLN A 136 -10.05 1.58 7.25
C GLN A 136 -10.61 0.72 8.38
N SER A 137 -11.36 -0.34 8.06
CA SER A 137 -11.92 -1.28 9.05
C SER A 137 -10.83 -2.04 9.79
N VAL A 138 -9.74 -2.40 9.11
CA VAL A 138 -8.55 -3.02 9.72
C VAL A 138 -7.82 -1.99 10.59
N ARG A 139 -7.62 -0.76 10.11
CA ARG A 139 -6.97 0.31 10.88
C ARG A 139 -7.76 0.73 12.13
N SER A 140 -9.09 0.81 12.05
CA SER A 140 -9.94 1.14 13.20
C SER A 140 -9.97 0.00 14.20
N ARG A 141 -10.03 -1.26 13.74
CA ARG A 141 -9.86 -2.44 14.59
C ARG A 141 -8.50 -2.41 15.27
N ILE A 142 -7.39 -2.24 14.55
CA ILE A 142 -6.04 -2.14 15.13
C ILE A 142 -5.93 -1.01 16.18
N ARG A 143 -6.58 0.13 15.97
CA ARG A 143 -6.62 1.23 16.98
C ARG A 143 -7.39 0.85 18.25
N HIS A 144 -8.43 0.03 18.15
CA HIS A 144 -9.17 -0.48 19.31
C HIS A 144 -8.51 -1.70 19.95
N PHE A 145 -7.60 -2.36 19.23
CA PHE A 145 -7.04 -3.67 19.57
C PHE A 145 -5.73 -3.61 20.34
N PHE A 146 -5.05 -2.47 20.37
CA PHE A 146 -3.90 -2.26 21.26
C PHE A 146 -4.26 -2.40 22.76
N THR A 147 -5.55 -2.45 23.09
CA THR A 147 -6.04 -2.67 24.46
C THR A 147 -6.60 -4.06 24.74
N LEU A 148 -6.73 -5.00 23.78
CA LEU A 148 -7.32 -6.28 24.19
C LEU A 148 -6.91 -7.60 23.54
N HIS A 149 -6.42 -7.75 22.28
CA HIS A 149 -6.50 -9.11 21.70
C HIS A 149 -5.40 -9.62 20.75
N LYS A 150 -4.14 -9.18 20.71
CA LYS A 150 -2.94 -9.83 20.04
C LYS A 150 -3.04 -10.78 18.79
N ASP A 151 -4.16 -10.87 18.08
CA ASP A 151 -4.42 -11.82 17.01
C ASP A 151 -4.64 -11.05 15.71
N ASN A 152 -3.88 -11.42 14.68
CA ASN A 152 -4.04 -10.91 13.33
C ASN A 152 -5.48 -11.12 12.86
N ASP A 153 -6.08 -10.11 12.20
CA ASP A 153 -7.42 -10.24 11.60
C ASP A 153 -7.43 -11.44 10.63
N ILE A 154 -8.15 -12.51 10.97
CA ILE A 154 -8.13 -13.78 10.23
C ILE A 154 -8.52 -13.60 8.76
N PHE A 155 -9.35 -12.60 8.43
CA PHE A 155 -9.72 -12.31 7.05
C PHE A 155 -8.57 -11.65 6.28
N LEU A 156 -7.78 -10.80 6.97
CA LEU A 156 -6.57 -10.23 6.39
C LEU A 156 -5.51 -11.31 6.16
N GLU A 157 -5.37 -12.24 7.11
CA GLU A 157 -4.43 -13.35 6.97
C GLU A 157 -4.86 -14.31 5.87
N PHE A 158 -6.15 -14.68 5.81
CA PHE A 158 -6.70 -15.45 4.70
C PHE A 158 -6.45 -14.79 3.35
N ALA A 159 -6.69 -13.48 3.23
CA ALA A 159 -6.42 -12.74 2.00
C ALA A 159 -4.93 -12.75 1.63
N ARG A 160 -4.04 -12.59 2.61
CA ARG A 160 -2.59 -12.70 2.39
C ARG A 160 -2.21 -14.08 1.89
N MET A 161 -2.63 -15.14 2.58
CA MET A 161 -2.32 -16.52 2.21
C MET A 161 -2.90 -16.90 0.83
N ALA A 162 -4.08 -16.39 0.49
CA ALA A 162 -4.68 -16.59 -0.83
C ALA A 162 -3.87 -15.91 -1.95
N ILE A 163 -3.40 -14.67 -1.71
CA ILE A 163 -2.63 -13.89 -2.69
C ILE A 163 -1.19 -14.39 -2.81
N SER A 164 -0.55 -14.77 -1.69
CA SER A 164 0.82 -15.32 -1.67
C SER A 164 0.89 -16.73 -2.27
N GLY A 165 -0.25 -17.39 -2.47
CA GLY A 165 -0.34 -18.76 -2.97
C GLY A 165 -0.10 -19.83 -1.91
N GLU A 166 -0.04 -19.46 -0.61
CA GLU A 166 0.09 -20.40 0.51
C GLU A 166 -1.11 -21.35 0.64
N LEU A 167 -2.27 -20.98 0.08
CA LEU A 167 -3.46 -21.84 0.02
C LEU A 167 -3.48 -22.77 -1.21
N LYS A 168 -2.35 -22.93 -1.92
CA LYS A 168 -2.25 -23.88 -3.05
C LYS A 168 -2.58 -25.30 -2.59
N GLY A 169 -3.47 -25.98 -3.30
CA GLY A 169 -3.98 -27.30 -2.94
C GLY A 169 -5.26 -27.28 -2.11
N HIS A 170 -5.70 -26.10 -1.64
CA HIS A 170 -7.02 -25.88 -1.05
C HIS A 170 -8.02 -25.31 -2.09
N ASP A 171 -7.95 -25.78 -3.33
CA ASP A 171 -8.65 -25.19 -4.49
C ASP A 171 -10.19 -25.25 -4.37
N ALA A 172 -10.72 -26.27 -3.70
CA ALA A 172 -12.15 -26.37 -3.42
C ALA A 172 -12.63 -25.28 -2.46
N LEU A 173 -11.84 -24.95 -1.43
CA LEU A 173 -12.13 -23.84 -0.51
C LEU A 173 -12.07 -22.51 -1.26
N LEU A 174 -11.00 -22.26 -2.02
CA LEU A 174 -10.85 -21.03 -2.80
C LEU A 174 -11.99 -20.84 -3.80
N SER A 175 -12.38 -21.92 -4.50
CA SER A 175 -13.52 -21.92 -5.43
C SER A 175 -14.85 -21.64 -4.74
N LEU A 176 -15.03 -22.13 -3.50
CA LEU A 176 -16.22 -21.86 -2.69
C LEU A 176 -16.28 -20.39 -2.26
N VAL A 177 -15.16 -19.83 -1.78
CA VAL A 177 -15.09 -18.41 -1.43
C VAL A 177 -15.38 -17.53 -2.65
N GLU A 178 -14.78 -17.84 -3.80
CA GLU A 178 -15.04 -17.12 -5.04
C GLU A 178 -16.52 -17.17 -5.45
N PHE A 179 -17.13 -18.35 -5.36
CA PHE A 179 -18.56 -18.53 -5.64
C PHE A 179 -19.43 -17.66 -4.72
N GLU A 180 -19.17 -17.69 -3.42
CA GLU A 180 -19.92 -16.90 -2.43
C GLU A 180 -19.77 -15.39 -2.68
N VAL A 181 -18.55 -14.92 -2.99
CA VAL A 181 -18.32 -13.52 -3.35
C VAL A 181 -19.14 -13.12 -4.58
N ARG A 182 -19.13 -13.93 -5.64
CA ARG A 182 -19.93 -13.68 -6.86
C ARG A 182 -21.43 -13.69 -6.56
N ARG A 183 -21.89 -14.58 -5.67
CA ARG A 183 -23.28 -14.67 -5.23
C ARG A 183 -23.72 -13.38 -4.53
N PHE A 184 -22.94 -12.90 -3.56
CA PHE A 184 -23.22 -11.63 -2.88
C PHE A 184 -23.17 -10.43 -3.83
N GLN A 185 -22.19 -10.36 -4.74
CA GLN A 185 -22.11 -9.28 -5.74
C GLN A 185 -23.38 -9.23 -6.63
N ARG A 186 -23.91 -10.39 -7.05
CA ARG A 186 -25.15 -10.45 -7.83
C ARG A 186 -26.36 -9.99 -7.02
N LEU A 187 -26.48 -10.44 -5.77
CA LEU A 187 -27.55 -10.02 -4.86
C LEU A 187 -27.53 -8.50 -4.63
N HIS A 188 -26.37 -7.93 -4.35
CA HIS A 188 -26.20 -6.48 -4.18
C HIS A 188 -26.54 -5.70 -5.46
N ALA A 189 -26.29 -6.27 -6.63
CA ALA A 189 -26.66 -5.68 -7.92
C ALA A 189 -28.12 -5.93 -8.33
N GLY A 190 -28.94 -6.57 -7.48
CA GLY A 190 -30.33 -6.95 -7.80
C GLY A 190 -30.44 -7.96 -8.94
N LYS A 191 -29.36 -8.69 -9.27
CA LYS A 191 -29.31 -9.64 -10.38
C LYS A 191 -29.76 -11.02 -9.93
N SER A 192 -30.36 -11.76 -10.86
CA SER A 192 -30.73 -13.16 -10.63
C SER A 192 -29.52 -14.03 -10.29
N LEU A 193 -29.71 -14.95 -9.34
CA LEU A 193 -28.75 -16.00 -9.03
C LEU A 193 -28.80 -17.18 -10.03
N ARG A 194 -29.69 -17.14 -11.03
CA ARG A 194 -29.75 -18.18 -12.06
C ARG A 194 -28.42 -18.26 -12.83
N ASN A 195 -28.03 -19.48 -13.18
CA ASN A 195 -26.82 -19.81 -13.95
C ASN A 195 -25.50 -19.31 -13.33
N ILE A 196 -25.45 -19.08 -12.01
CA ILE A 196 -24.16 -18.93 -11.34
C ILE A 196 -23.48 -20.31 -11.27
N GLN A 197 -22.29 -20.40 -11.87
CA GLN A 197 -21.54 -21.65 -11.92
C GLN A 197 -20.54 -21.71 -10.77
N TYR A 198 -20.40 -22.91 -10.22
CA TYR A 198 -19.32 -23.23 -9.30
C TYR A 198 -18.01 -23.44 -10.07
N GLY A 199 -16.88 -23.13 -9.43
CA GLY A 199 -15.58 -23.53 -9.95
C GLY A 199 -15.48 -25.06 -10.06
N GLN A 200 -14.61 -25.55 -10.95
CA GLN A 200 -14.40 -26.98 -11.13
C GLN A 200 -13.99 -27.71 -9.84
N PRO A 201 -13.03 -27.21 -9.03
CA PRO A 201 -12.57 -27.93 -7.83
C PRO A 201 -13.66 -28.17 -6.79
N ILE A 202 -14.50 -27.18 -6.52
CA ILE A 202 -15.64 -27.34 -5.60
C ILE A 202 -16.77 -28.18 -6.23
N SER A 203 -16.90 -28.17 -7.56
CA SER A 203 -17.86 -29.02 -8.27
C SER A 203 -17.51 -30.50 -8.14
N GLU A 204 -16.22 -30.84 -8.25
CA GLU A 204 -15.74 -32.21 -8.04
C GLU A 204 -16.00 -32.67 -6.59
N LEU A 205 -15.70 -31.82 -5.60
CA LEU A 205 -16.01 -32.12 -4.20
C LEU A 205 -17.52 -32.33 -3.99
N MET A 206 -18.36 -31.49 -4.60
CA MET A 206 -19.82 -31.64 -4.54
C MET A 206 -20.31 -32.95 -5.16
N ASN A 207 -19.73 -33.38 -6.28
CA ASN A 207 -20.06 -34.66 -6.91
C ASN A 207 -19.67 -35.84 -6.00
N ILE A 208 -18.48 -35.78 -5.39
CA ILE A 208 -18.03 -36.78 -4.40
C ILE A 208 -19.02 -36.83 -3.23
N MET A 209 -19.36 -35.67 -2.65
CA MET A 209 -20.35 -35.60 -1.55
C MET A 209 -21.71 -36.17 -1.97
N ALA A 210 -22.20 -35.86 -3.17
CA ALA A 210 -23.47 -36.36 -3.66
C ALA A 210 -23.49 -37.88 -3.83
N ASN A 211 -22.37 -38.47 -4.26
CA ASN A 211 -22.23 -39.92 -4.43
C ASN A 211 -22.02 -40.66 -3.10
N THR A 212 -21.20 -40.11 -2.19
CA THR A 212 -20.86 -40.77 -0.93
C THR A 212 -21.93 -40.58 0.15
N SER A 213 -22.48 -39.38 0.28
CA SER A 213 -23.53 -39.07 1.26
C SER A 213 -24.50 -38.01 0.72
N PRO A 214 -25.60 -38.44 0.07
CA PRO A 214 -26.63 -37.52 -0.41
C PRO A 214 -27.22 -36.63 0.68
N GLN A 215 -27.22 -37.08 1.94
CA GLN A 215 -27.67 -36.30 3.09
C GLN A 215 -26.74 -35.12 3.37
N CYS A 216 -25.42 -35.35 3.42
CA CYS A 216 -24.44 -34.28 3.57
C CYS A 216 -24.49 -33.30 2.39
N TYR A 217 -24.70 -33.80 1.17
CA TYR A 217 -24.85 -32.95 0.00
C TYR A 217 -26.07 -32.02 0.09
N ARG A 218 -27.22 -32.52 0.55
CA ARG A 218 -28.41 -31.68 0.77
C ARG A 218 -28.18 -30.61 1.84
N LEU A 219 -27.49 -30.95 2.93
CA LEU A 219 -27.13 -29.98 3.97
C LEU A 219 -26.21 -28.88 3.43
N PHE A 220 -25.20 -29.27 2.63
CA PHE A 220 -24.32 -28.33 1.95
C PHE A 220 -25.12 -27.37 1.05
N CYS A 221 -26.00 -27.91 0.21
CA CYS A 221 -26.86 -27.12 -0.68
C CYS A 221 -27.76 -26.14 0.07
N ALA A 222 -28.27 -26.54 1.24
CA ALA A 222 -29.11 -25.68 2.06
C ALA A 222 -28.36 -24.46 2.63
N LYS A 223 -27.03 -24.56 2.81
CA LYS A 223 -26.22 -23.48 3.38
C LYS A 223 -25.53 -22.62 2.32
N PHE A 224 -24.90 -23.26 1.35
CA PHE A 224 -24.07 -22.59 0.34
C PHE A 224 -24.77 -22.45 -1.02
N GLY A 225 -25.99 -22.97 -1.15
CA GLY A 225 -26.57 -23.26 -2.45
C GLY A 225 -25.89 -24.47 -3.08
N GLY A 226 -26.41 -24.92 -4.22
CA GLY A 226 -25.80 -26.01 -4.95
C GLY A 226 -26.59 -26.39 -6.18
N LYS A 227 -25.98 -27.22 -7.03
CA LYS A 227 -26.70 -27.88 -8.10
C LYS A 227 -27.79 -28.76 -7.49
N THR A 228 -28.96 -28.81 -8.13
CA THR A 228 -29.95 -29.78 -7.69
C THR A 228 -29.38 -31.20 -7.88
N PRO A 229 -29.74 -32.18 -7.06
CA PRO A 229 -29.27 -33.56 -7.23
C PRO A 229 -29.53 -34.13 -8.64
N ARG A 230 -30.54 -33.62 -9.36
CA ARG A 230 -30.85 -33.98 -10.75
C ARG A 230 -29.87 -33.41 -11.78
N SER A 231 -29.13 -32.35 -11.44
CA SER A 231 -28.14 -31.70 -12.31
C SER A 231 -26.70 -32.12 -12.04
N ILE A 232 -26.50 -33.08 -11.12
CA ILE A 232 -25.21 -33.72 -10.84
C ILE A 232 -25.11 -35.11 -11.45
N ARG A 233 -26.26 -35.80 -11.62
CA ARG A 233 -26.35 -37.07 -12.32
C ARG A 233 -26.20 -36.89 -13.83
#